data_AF-A0A7J2PVU6-F1
#
_entry.id   AF-A0A7J2PVU6-F1
#
_cell.length_a   1.000
_cell.length_b   1.000
_cell.length_c   1.000
_cell.angle_alpha   90.00
_cell.angle_beta   90.00
_cell.angle_gamma   90.00
#
_symmetry.space_group_name_H-M   'P 1'
#
loop_
_entity.id
_entity.type
_entity.pdbx_description
1 polymer ?
#
loop_
_entity_poly.entity_id
_entity_poly.type
_entity_poly.pdbx_seq_one_letter_code
_entity_poly.pdbx_strand_id
1 'polypeptide(L)'
;MHDRSKFEVWDLNQFLLKTLDYIKYISMYSKFFLQIAFRRVYCGDPKKEEIKSRNIQEYLLKEIKNKNPRDLVLFLGAGVSMSANLPDWNKILEGLMIKVVESYKTDLDPAGIEFFAKTIHTQESDSPLFEAEFIQSAIEEIFKDNFKEVFQDLIKQKLYERPIVYSELFETISNLCGIGINKIINYNYDKAIFEKIESDYNSVKIISDETSYENYKNNPDEYRFNIFHVHGFLENPDSKIILSEIGYFTLFEYNSLWNNEIQLKFFGNNNCLLIGLSIKDPNLRRLLFKRVKRFQYLINKPNILPHYAFLKRIDKKDFFGGDISDGYGNGPYVENFLRMYYNLKEISYLRFGINVIWYEEHEDLSNILNQISKIILNQILKIINFKGVQIPQIQADVLQELEDQLGKQFNLVNKVERNTKMGFSIENNQIMEIGLHDCGVTTLPESISNLKSLTYLNLKDNQLMTLPESISNLKSLTGLSLVNNQLTTLPESIGNLNSLKTLLVGSNKLMTLPESIGNLSSLQTLSLNDNKLTTLPESITKLISLQTLSLNDNKLTTLPESITKLTSLQILYLRNNELITLPESIGNLKSLKTLGLIDNNLTTLPESIKILERSGVHIYI
;
A
#
# COMPACT_ATOMS: atom_id res chain seq x y z
N MET A 1 -46.59 5.31 55.29
CA MET A 1 -45.81 6.26 54.48
C MET A 1 -45.13 7.25 55.41
N HIS A 2 -43.78 7.29 55.38
CA HIS A 2 -42.83 8.29 55.90
C HIS A 2 -42.96 8.74 57.39
N ASP A 3 -41.92 9.00 58.18
CA ASP A 3 -40.57 9.48 57.91
C ASP A 3 -39.69 9.19 59.16
N ARG A 4 -38.43 8.79 58.97
CA ARG A 4 -37.39 8.77 60.01
C ARG A 4 -36.16 9.47 59.42
N SER A 5 -36.21 10.80 59.45
CA SER A 5 -35.04 11.63 59.26
C SER A 5 -34.63 12.26 60.60
N LYS A 6 -33.31 12.39 60.77
CA LYS A 6 -32.58 13.16 61.79
C LYS A 6 -32.13 12.43 63.05
N PHE A 7 -30.97 11.78 62.94
CA PHE A 7 -29.84 12.07 63.83
C PHE A 7 -28.53 11.85 63.04
N GLU A 8 -27.86 12.94 62.66
CA GLU A 8 -26.44 12.92 62.33
C GLU A 8 -25.66 12.95 63.66
N VAL A 9 -25.06 11.81 64.00
CA VAL A 9 -23.87 11.71 64.85
C VAL A 9 -22.81 11.19 63.90
N TRP A 10 -21.72 11.94 63.76
CA TRP A 10 -20.66 11.78 62.75
C TRP A 10 -20.49 10.34 62.27
N ASP A 11 -20.84 10.13 61.00
CA ASP A 11 -21.05 8.80 60.46
C ASP A 11 -19.75 7.99 60.52
N LEU A 12 -19.77 6.91 61.28
CA LEU A 12 -18.76 5.86 61.23
C LEU A 12 -18.51 5.45 59.77
N ASN A 13 -19.50 5.60 58.86
CA ASN A 13 -19.35 5.42 57.42
C ASN A 13 -18.46 6.46 56.74
N GLN A 14 -18.34 7.73 57.16
CA GLN A 14 -17.39 8.68 56.54
C GLN A 14 -15.93 8.33 56.90
N PHE A 15 -15.69 7.86 58.12
CA PHE A 15 -14.39 7.33 58.55
C PHE A 15 -14.13 5.94 57.94
N LEU A 16 -15.14 5.06 57.85
CA LEU A 16 -15.05 3.79 57.10
C LEU A 16 -14.89 4.00 55.60
N LEU A 17 -15.49 5.02 54.99
CA LEU A 17 -15.38 5.32 53.55
C LEU A 17 -13.99 5.83 53.24
N LYS A 18 -13.44 6.78 54.02
CA LYS A 18 -12.04 7.22 53.83
C LYS A 18 -11.02 6.14 54.16
N THR A 19 -11.32 5.24 55.11
CA THR A 19 -10.44 4.11 55.46
C THR A 19 -10.61 2.92 54.49
N LEU A 20 -11.80 2.69 53.92
CA LEU A 20 -12.07 1.72 52.84
C LEU A 20 -11.51 2.21 51.51
N ASP A 21 -11.51 3.52 51.25
CA ASP A 21 -10.88 4.10 50.06
C ASP A 21 -9.36 3.96 50.16
N TYR A 22 -8.78 4.17 51.35
CA TYR A 22 -7.34 3.97 51.60
C TYR A 22 -6.93 2.48 51.65
N ILE A 23 -7.79 1.59 52.15
CA ILE A 23 -7.57 0.12 52.17
C ILE A 23 -7.86 -0.52 50.81
N LYS A 24 -8.81 -0.01 50.00
CA LYS A 24 -8.98 -0.38 48.58
C LYS A 24 -7.78 0.10 47.77
N TYR A 25 -7.26 1.30 48.03
CA TYR A 25 -6.01 1.78 47.42
C TYR A 25 -4.81 0.87 47.80
N ILE A 26 -4.64 0.50 49.08
CA ILE A 26 -3.53 -0.34 49.54
C ILE A 26 -3.68 -1.83 49.13
N SER A 27 -4.89 -2.39 49.08
CA SER A 27 -5.22 -3.73 48.55
C SER A 27 -4.90 -3.86 47.06
N MET A 28 -5.20 -2.80 46.29
CA MET A 28 -4.97 -2.73 44.86
C MET A 28 -3.47 -2.65 44.49
N TYR A 29 -2.61 -2.13 45.39
CA TYR A 29 -1.15 -2.04 45.19
C TYR A 29 -0.33 -3.12 45.94
N SER A 30 -0.91 -3.86 46.88
CA SER A 30 -0.21 -4.94 47.62
C SER A 30 -0.36 -6.33 46.98
N LYS A 31 -1.51 -6.63 46.33
CA LYS A 31 -1.63 -7.77 45.38
C LYS A 31 -0.72 -7.57 44.14
N PHE A 32 -0.54 -6.32 43.73
CA PHE A 32 0.33 -5.88 42.63
C PHE A 32 1.82 -6.19 42.86
N PHE A 33 2.29 -6.22 44.12
CA PHE A 33 3.69 -6.51 44.48
C PHE A 33 3.99 -7.97 44.82
N LEU A 34 3.00 -8.77 45.25
CA LEU A 34 3.19 -10.18 45.60
C LEU A 34 3.15 -11.14 44.41
N GLN A 35 2.55 -10.75 43.28
CA GLN A 35 2.49 -11.61 42.08
C GLN A 35 3.56 -11.32 41.02
N ILE A 36 4.17 -10.12 40.98
CA ILE A 36 5.41 -9.87 40.21
C ILE A 36 6.50 -10.88 40.62
N ALA A 37 6.68 -11.06 41.93
CA ALA A 37 7.91 -11.62 42.45
C ALA A 37 7.87 -13.14 42.65
N PHE A 38 6.72 -13.73 43.02
CA PHE A 38 6.66 -15.14 43.46
C PHE A 38 6.65 -16.18 42.33
N ARG A 39 6.27 -15.78 41.10
CA ARG A 39 6.17 -16.70 39.97
C ARG A 39 7.11 -16.31 38.83
N ARG A 40 8.26 -16.99 38.87
CA ARG A 40 9.18 -17.38 37.77
C ARG A 40 10.42 -16.50 37.56
N VAL A 41 11.44 -16.35 38.42
CA VAL A 41 11.91 -17.01 39.65
C VAL A 41 12.08 -18.55 39.62
N TYR A 42 11.54 -19.24 38.61
CA TYR A 42 11.63 -20.69 38.36
C TYR A 42 11.89 -21.00 36.86
N CYS A 43 12.13 -19.99 36.03
CA CYS A 43 12.53 -20.16 34.64
C CYS A 43 13.61 -19.12 34.28
N GLY A 44 14.88 -19.50 34.49
CA GLY A 44 16.08 -19.02 33.79
C GLY A 44 16.39 -17.52 33.81
N ASP A 45 17.45 -17.16 34.54
CA ASP A 45 18.12 -15.85 34.51
C ASP A 45 18.44 -15.39 33.05
N PRO A 46 17.85 -14.29 32.54
CA PRO A 46 18.34 -13.67 31.32
C PRO A 46 19.65 -12.96 31.66
N LYS A 47 20.77 -13.71 31.59
CA LYS A 47 22.11 -13.15 31.73
C LYS A 47 22.26 -11.92 30.83
N LYS A 48 22.45 -10.76 31.47
CA LYS A 48 23.21 -9.60 30.97
C LYS A 48 23.10 -9.33 29.47
N GLU A 49 21.92 -8.96 29.02
CA GLU A 49 21.83 -7.88 28.04
C GLU A 49 20.83 -6.90 28.64
N GLU A 50 21.35 -5.78 29.15
CA GLU A 50 20.55 -4.56 29.21
C GLU A 50 19.83 -4.48 27.87
N ILE A 51 18.50 -4.55 27.92
CA ILE A 51 17.61 -4.25 26.80
C ILE A 51 18.03 -2.85 26.38
N LYS A 52 18.95 -2.78 25.41
CA LYS A 52 19.28 -1.57 24.70
C LYS A 52 17.94 -1.15 24.16
N SER A 53 17.38 -0.10 24.74
CA SER A 53 16.38 0.80 24.17
C SER A 53 16.93 1.49 22.92
N ARG A 54 17.61 0.72 22.05
CA ARG A 54 17.80 1.01 20.65
C ARG A 54 16.43 0.77 20.04
N ASN A 55 15.89 1.81 19.43
CA ASN A 55 14.62 1.85 18.73
C ASN A 55 14.35 0.52 17.99
N ILE A 56 13.46 -0.34 18.53
CA ILE A 56 13.16 -1.68 17.99
C ILE A 56 12.71 -1.57 16.52
N GLN A 57 12.03 -0.48 16.17
CA GLN A 57 11.69 -0.15 14.79
C GLN A 57 12.93 0.04 13.91
N GLU A 58 13.96 0.77 14.35
CA GLU A 58 15.21 0.90 13.59
C GLU A 58 15.90 -0.45 13.40
N TYR A 59 15.87 -1.31 14.43
CA TYR A 59 16.41 -2.65 14.33
C TYR A 59 15.65 -3.49 13.30
N LEU A 60 14.31 -3.46 13.33
CA LEU A 60 13.44 -4.09 12.32
C LEU A 60 13.80 -3.63 10.90
N LEU A 61 13.85 -2.31 10.67
CA LEU A 61 14.13 -1.74 9.36
C LEU A 61 15.52 -2.16 8.86
N LYS A 62 16.52 -2.20 9.75
CA LYS A 62 17.87 -2.68 9.43
C LYS A 62 17.89 -4.18 9.10
N GLU A 63 17.10 -4.98 9.80
CA GLU A 63 17.02 -6.42 9.58
C GLU A 63 16.37 -6.72 8.22
N ILE A 64 15.24 -6.08 7.91
CA ILE A 64 14.52 -6.23 6.64
C ILE A 64 15.44 -5.90 5.46
N LYS A 65 16.31 -4.88 5.60
CA LYS A 65 17.29 -4.50 4.57
C LYS A 65 18.24 -5.62 4.14
N ASN A 66 18.43 -6.65 4.97
CA ASN A 66 19.31 -7.79 4.66
C ASN A 66 18.57 -9.10 4.41
N LYS A 67 17.23 -9.07 4.31
CA LYS A 67 16.40 -10.27 4.12
C LYS A 67 15.76 -10.30 2.75
N ASN A 68 15.55 -11.51 2.25
CA ASN A 68 14.75 -11.71 1.06
C ASN A 68 13.28 -11.41 1.42
N PRO A 69 12.57 -10.57 0.65
CA PRO A 69 11.15 -10.28 0.91
C PRO A 69 10.27 -11.54 0.96
N ARG A 70 10.64 -12.60 0.23
CA ARG A 70 9.94 -13.90 0.27
C ARG A 70 10.10 -14.65 1.59
N ASP A 71 11.06 -14.25 2.43
CA ASP A 71 11.27 -14.81 3.77
C ASP A 71 10.50 -14.05 4.85
N LEU A 72 9.71 -13.04 4.45
CA LEU A 72 8.77 -12.35 5.34
C LEU A 72 7.40 -13.03 5.29
N VAL A 73 6.73 -13.05 6.43
CA VAL A 73 5.37 -13.55 6.60
C VAL A 73 4.51 -12.43 7.16
N LEU A 74 3.38 -12.13 6.51
CA LEU A 74 2.36 -11.28 7.11
C LEU A 74 1.39 -12.13 7.92
N PHE A 75 1.28 -11.83 9.22
CA PHE A 75 0.28 -12.44 10.09
C PHE A 75 -0.77 -11.39 10.42
N LEU A 76 -1.98 -11.56 9.91
CA LEU A 76 -3.04 -10.55 9.93
C LEU A 76 -4.11 -10.94 10.95
N GLY A 77 -4.31 -10.09 11.95
CA GLY A 77 -5.37 -10.21 12.95
C GLY A 77 -6.62 -9.40 12.62
N ALA A 78 -7.66 -9.56 13.45
CA ALA A 78 -8.95 -8.90 13.25
C ALA A 78 -8.91 -7.37 13.20
N GLY A 79 -7.90 -6.75 13.83
CA GLY A 79 -7.70 -5.31 13.80
C GLY A 79 -7.32 -4.75 12.43
N VAL A 80 -6.94 -5.60 11.46
CA VAL A 80 -6.73 -5.14 10.07
C VAL A 80 -8.05 -4.68 9.46
N SER A 81 -9.15 -5.42 9.69
CA SER A 81 -10.47 -5.15 9.10
C SER A 81 -11.30 -4.11 9.84
N MET A 82 -10.70 -3.33 10.76
CA MET A 82 -11.41 -2.40 11.65
C MET A 82 -10.99 -0.95 11.46
N SER A 83 -11.94 -0.02 11.65
CA SER A 83 -11.79 1.39 11.26
C SER A 83 -11.06 2.30 12.25
N ALA A 84 -10.96 1.95 13.55
CA ALA A 84 -10.21 2.76 14.53
C ALA A 84 -9.97 2.08 15.89
N ASN A 85 -10.96 1.31 16.38
CA ASN A 85 -10.89 0.65 17.69
C ASN A 85 -10.76 -0.85 17.51
N LEU A 86 -9.66 -1.42 18.01
CA LEU A 86 -9.47 -2.87 18.12
C LEU A 86 -10.67 -3.50 18.83
N PRO A 87 -11.04 -4.76 18.51
CA PRO A 87 -12.21 -5.37 19.12
C PRO A 87 -11.96 -5.56 20.62
N ASP A 88 -12.82 -4.94 21.44
CA ASP A 88 -12.95 -5.35 22.84
C ASP A 88 -13.76 -6.64 22.88
N TRP A 89 -13.06 -7.76 22.72
CA TRP A 89 -13.65 -9.09 22.71
C TRP A 89 -14.50 -9.37 23.96
N ASN A 90 -14.15 -8.78 25.12
CA ASN A 90 -14.93 -8.96 26.34
C ASN A 90 -16.31 -8.31 26.21
N LYS A 91 -16.39 -7.06 25.74
CA LYS A 91 -17.68 -6.37 25.51
C LYS A 91 -18.52 -7.06 24.43
N ILE A 92 -17.86 -7.57 23.37
CA ILE A 92 -18.54 -8.30 22.30
C ILE A 92 -19.15 -9.59 22.84
N LEU A 93 -18.36 -10.39 23.56
CA LEU A 93 -18.82 -11.65 24.17
C LEU A 93 -19.89 -11.39 25.22
N GLU A 94 -19.76 -10.37 26.06
CA GLU A 94 -20.77 -10.00 27.06
C GLU A 94 -22.10 -9.60 26.41
N GLY A 95 -22.08 -8.77 25.37
CA GLY A 95 -23.29 -8.40 24.62
C GLY A 95 -23.92 -9.59 23.88
N LEU A 96 -23.12 -10.53 23.40
CA LEU A 96 -23.59 -11.79 22.81
C LEU A 96 -24.27 -12.66 23.87
N MET A 97 -23.66 -12.80 25.05
CA MET A 97 -24.19 -13.58 26.16
C MET A 97 -25.54 -13.06 26.62
N ILE A 98 -25.70 -11.74 26.72
CA ILE A 98 -26.99 -11.12 27.06
C ILE A 98 -28.05 -11.47 26.00
N LYS A 99 -27.74 -11.32 24.70
CA LYS A 99 -28.66 -11.67 23.61
C LYS A 99 -29.03 -13.16 23.59
N VAL A 100 -28.07 -14.06 23.86
CA VAL A 100 -28.34 -15.51 23.99
C VAL A 100 -29.35 -15.75 25.11
N VAL A 101 -29.13 -15.17 26.28
CA VAL A 101 -30.03 -15.31 27.43
C VAL A 101 -31.42 -14.73 27.13
N GLU A 102 -31.50 -13.58 26.47
CA GLU A 102 -32.76 -12.93 26.09
C GLU A 102 -33.54 -13.75 25.05
N SER A 103 -32.85 -14.32 24.07
CA SER A 103 -33.47 -15.04 22.94
C SER A 103 -34.00 -16.42 23.34
N TYR A 104 -33.44 -17.02 24.39
CA TYR A 104 -33.79 -18.37 24.85
C TYR A 104 -34.34 -18.39 26.28
N LYS A 105 -34.68 -17.23 26.85
CA LYS A 105 -35.21 -17.09 28.21
C LYS A 105 -36.46 -17.93 28.47
N THR A 106 -37.25 -18.20 27.44
CA THR A 106 -38.48 -19.01 27.51
C THR A 106 -38.23 -20.52 27.54
N ASP A 107 -37.06 -20.96 27.05
CA ASP A 107 -36.65 -22.36 26.99
C ASP A 107 -35.78 -22.77 28.18
N LEU A 108 -35.34 -21.78 28.98
CA LEU A 108 -34.54 -21.96 30.19
C LEU A 108 -35.43 -22.21 31.40
N ASP A 109 -35.12 -23.25 32.18
CA ASP A 109 -35.77 -23.46 33.47
C ASP A 109 -35.33 -22.39 34.50
N PRO A 110 -36.07 -22.22 35.62
CA PRO A 110 -35.74 -21.20 36.61
C PRO A 110 -34.32 -21.34 37.19
N ALA A 111 -33.78 -22.56 37.26
CA ALA A 111 -32.43 -22.83 37.72
C ALA A 111 -31.36 -22.35 36.71
N GLY A 112 -31.60 -22.53 35.41
CA GLY A 112 -30.76 -22.02 34.33
C GLY A 112 -30.76 -20.49 34.28
N ILE A 113 -31.91 -19.84 34.48
CA ILE A 113 -32.00 -18.38 34.57
C ILE A 113 -31.23 -17.85 35.79
N GLU A 114 -31.39 -18.48 36.96
CA GLU A 114 -30.69 -18.07 38.19
C GLU A 114 -29.17 -18.30 38.10
N PHE A 115 -28.75 -19.41 37.49
CA PHE A 115 -27.35 -19.71 37.21
C PHE A 115 -26.69 -18.68 36.28
N PHE A 116 -27.38 -18.27 35.21
CA PHE A 116 -26.89 -17.22 34.30
C PHE A 116 -26.83 -15.85 34.97
N ALA A 117 -27.87 -15.48 35.72
CA ALA A 117 -27.88 -14.22 36.46
C ALA A 117 -26.73 -14.14 37.47
N LYS A 118 -26.42 -15.26 38.15
CA LYS A 118 -25.27 -15.35 39.06
C LYS A 118 -23.95 -15.23 38.32
N THR A 119 -23.79 -15.94 37.20
CA THR A 119 -22.54 -15.97 36.41
C THR A 119 -22.23 -14.62 35.75
N ILE A 120 -23.27 -13.89 35.30
CA ILE A 120 -23.15 -12.52 34.76
C ILE A 120 -22.87 -11.49 35.86
N HIS A 121 -23.42 -11.66 37.07
CA HIS A 121 -23.20 -10.74 38.19
C HIS A 121 -21.92 -10.98 39.00
N THR A 122 -21.27 -12.15 38.92
CA THR A 122 -20.03 -12.44 39.65
C THR A 122 -18.76 -11.89 38.99
N GLN A 123 -18.81 -10.69 38.38
CA GLN A 123 -17.66 -9.98 37.75
C GLN A 123 -16.49 -9.62 38.71
N GLU A 124 -16.33 -10.31 39.83
CA GLU A 124 -15.25 -10.12 40.83
C GLU A 124 -14.29 -11.31 40.91
N SER A 125 -14.04 -12.03 39.80
CA SER A 125 -13.08 -13.14 39.77
C SER A 125 -11.82 -12.77 38.98
N ASP A 126 -10.65 -12.83 39.64
CA ASP A 126 -9.32 -12.48 39.09
C ASP A 126 -8.79 -13.49 38.03
N SER A 127 -9.63 -14.31 37.37
CA SER A 127 -9.18 -15.40 36.49
C SER A 127 -10.06 -15.64 35.24
N PRO A 128 -9.71 -15.03 34.08
CA PRO A 128 -10.46 -15.14 32.83
C PRO A 128 -10.58 -16.55 32.24
N LEU A 129 -9.68 -17.47 32.63
CA LEU A 129 -9.65 -18.84 32.06
C LEU A 129 -10.74 -19.75 32.65
N PHE A 130 -11.07 -19.54 33.92
CA PHE A 130 -12.07 -20.35 34.63
C PHE A 130 -13.48 -19.91 34.23
N GLU A 131 -13.65 -18.62 33.91
CA GLU A 131 -14.89 -18.01 33.46
C GLU A 131 -15.31 -18.51 32.07
N ALA A 132 -14.38 -18.59 31.11
CA ALA A 132 -14.69 -19.03 29.75
C ALA A 132 -15.04 -20.52 29.65
N GLU A 133 -14.34 -21.40 30.39
CA GLU A 133 -14.64 -22.84 30.45
C GLU A 133 -16.00 -23.12 31.10
N PHE A 134 -16.32 -22.41 32.17
CA PHE A 134 -17.57 -22.58 32.90
C PHE A 134 -18.78 -22.05 32.13
N ILE A 135 -18.63 -20.87 31.51
CA ILE A 135 -19.63 -20.27 30.63
C ILE A 135 -19.86 -21.17 29.41
N GLN A 136 -18.81 -21.69 28.78
CA GLN A 136 -18.96 -22.57 27.62
C GLN A 136 -19.64 -23.90 27.97
N SER A 137 -19.26 -24.59 29.05
CA SER A 137 -19.95 -25.82 29.44
C SER A 137 -21.42 -25.58 29.76
N ALA A 138 -21.76 -24.47 30.42
CA ALA A 138 -23.15 -24.13 30.70
C ALA A 138 -23.95 -23.87 29.42
N ILE A 139 -23.37 -23.21 28.43
CA ILE A 139 -24.05 -22.93 27.17
C ILE A 139 -24.12 -24.19 26.28
N GLU A 140 -23.06 -25.00 26.20
CA GLU A 140 -23.07 -26.29 25.48
C GLU A 140 -24.13 -27.24 26.05
N GLU A 141 -24.34 -27.22 27.36
CA GLU A 141 -25.37 -28.02 28.04
C GLU A 141 -26.80 -27.55 27.73
N ILE A 142 -27.00 -26.24 27.55
CA ILE A 142 -28.30 -25.64 27.20
C ILE A 142 -28.67 -25.90 25.73
N PHE A 143 -27.71 -25.77 24.83
CA PHE A 143 -28.00 -25.71 23.39
C PHE A 143 -27.73 -27.03 22.64
N LYS A 144 -27.17 -28.04 23.32
CA LYS A 144 -26.87 -29.42 22.88
C LYS A 144 -26.59 -29.61 21.37
N ASP A 145 -27.63 -29.56 20.53
CA ASP A 145 -27.56 -29.88 19.10
C ASP A 145 -27.39 -28.65 18.16
N ASN A 146 -27.77 -27.43 18.59
CA ASN A 146 -27.77 -26.22 17.72
C ASN A 146 -26.84 -25.08 18.21
N PHE A 147 -26.08 -25.29 19.29
CA PHE A 147 -25.25 -24.25 19.90
C PHE A 147 -24.31 -23.56 18.91
N LYS A 148 -23.64 -24.39 18.11
CA LYS A 148 -22.62 -23.93 17.18
C LYS A 148 -23.20 -22.98 16.13
N GLU A 149 -24.34 -23.32 15.54
CA GLU A 149 -24.99 -22.50 14.50
C GLU A 149 -25.50 -21.17 15.07
N VAL A 150 -26.20 -21.22 16.21
CA VAL A 150 -26.74 -20.03 16.90
C VAL A 150 -25.64 -19.08 17.34
N PHE A 151 -24.58 -19.62 17.95
CA PHE A 151 -23.44 -18.84 18.42
C PHE A 151 -22.63 -18.24 17.25
N GLN A 152 -22.46 -19.01 16.16
CA GLN A 152 -21.86 -18.51 14.92
C GLN A 152 -22.68 -17.37 14.32
N ASP A 153 -24.00 -17.51 14.19
CA ASP A 153 -24.86 -16.48 13.61
C ASP A 153 -24.91 -15.20 14.45
N LEU A 154 -24.90 -15.32 15.77
CA LEU A 154 -24.82 -14.16 16.67
C LEU A 154 -23.47 -13.44 16.55
N ILE A 155 -22.35 -14.17 16.46
CA ILE A 155 -21.02 -13.60 16.25
C ILE A 155 -20.92 -12.95 14.86
N LYS A 156 -21.45 -13.59 13.82
CA LYS A 156 -21.60 -12.97 12.48
C LYS A 156 -22.34 -11.66 12.61
N GLN A 157 -23.52 -11.64 13.25
CA GLN A 157 -24.32 -10.43 13.40
C GLN A 157 -23.53 -9.31 14.10
N LYS A 158 -22.79 -9.62 15.19
CA LYS A 158 -22.02 -8.60 15.94
C LYS A 158 -20.72 -8.15 15.28
N LEU A 159 -20.03 -9.03 14.54
CA LEU A 159 -18.84 -8.65 13.79
C LEU A 159 -19.18 -7.91 12.49
N TYR A 160 -20.25 -8.30 11.78
CA TYR A 160 -20.71 -7.65 10.53
C TYR A 160 -21.62 -6.43 10.75
N GLU A 161 -22.15 -6.19 11.97
CA GLU A 161 -22.70 -4.88 12.35
C GLU A 161 -21.66 -3.75 12.25
N ARG A 162 -20.37 -4.10 12.11
CA ARG A 162 -19.30 -3.13 11.89
C ARG A 162 -19.02 -3.00 10.39
N PRO A 163 -19.01 -1.77 9.84
CA PRO A 163 -18.59 -1.59 8.46
C PRO A 163 -17.15 -2.07 8.32
N ILE A 164 -16.93 -3.01 7.39
CA ILE A 164 -15.58 -3.29 6.88
C ILE A 164 -15.13 -1.99 6.24
N VAL A 165 -14.14 -1.34 6.84
CA VAL A 165 -13.57 -0.12 6.27
C VAL A 165 -12.30 -0.52 5.56
N TYR A 166 -12.31 -0.36 4.24
CA TYR A 166 -11.10 -0.33 3.43
C TYR A 166 -10.25 0.86 3.89
N SER A 167 -9.38 0.60 4.87
CA SER A 167 -8.53 1.62 5.47
C SER A 167 -7.22 1.74 4.69
N GLU A 168 -6.48 2.82 4.91
CA GLU A 168 -5.12 3.01 4.38
C GLU A 168 -4.20 1.81 4.70
N LEU A 169 -4.46 1.13 5.82
CA LEU A 169 -3.74 -0.07 6.23
C LEU A 169 -3.96 -1.25 5.25
N PHE A 170 -5.16 -1.40 4.66
CA PHE A 170 -5.43 -2.42 3.64
C PHE A 170 -4.59 -2.20 2.38
N GLU A 171 -4.59 -0.97 1.88
CA GLU A 171 -3.79 -0.61 0.71
C GLU A 171 -2.30 -0.84 0.97
N THR A 172 -1.85 -0.47 2.18
CA THR A 172 -0.45 -0.68 2.58
C THR A 172 -0.08 -2.17 2.64
N ILE A 173 -0.96 -3.02 3.19
CA ILE A 173 -0.76 -4.47 3.23
C ILE A 173 -0.79 -5.08 1.82
N SER A 174 -1.74 -4.66 0.97
CA SER A 174 -1.81 -5.11 -0.42
C SER A 174 -0.54 -4.74 -1.19
N ASN A 175 -0.04 -3.52 -1.02
CA ASN A 175 1.21 -3.07 -1.63
C ASN A 175 2.42 -3.90 -1.18
N LEU A 176 2.51 -4.25 0.12
CA LEU A 176 3.55 -5.16 0.62
C LEU A 176 3.50 -6.54 -0.06
N CYS A 177 2.30 -7.02 -0.40
CA CYS A 177 2.13 -8.27 -1.14
C CYS A 177 2.62 -8.12 -2.60
N GLY A 178 2.26 -7.01 -3.27
CA GLY A 178 2.67 -6.72 -4.64
C GLY A 178 4.18 -6.69 -4.86
N ILE A 179 4.91 -6.22 -3.85
CA ILE A 179 6.38 -6.13 -3.88
C ILE A 179 7.07 -7.42 -3.42
N GLY A 180 6.34 -8.53 -3.28
CA GLY A 180 6.95 -9.87 -3.18
C GLY A 180 6.86 -10.56 -1.82
N ILE A 181 6.16 -10.01 -0.82
CA ILE A 181 5.77 -10.77 0.37
C ILE A 181 4.56 -11.63 0.02
N ASN A 182 4.77 -12.94 -0.18
CA ASN A 182 3.71 -13.83 -0.71
C ASN A 182 3.21 -14.89 0.28
N LYS A 183 3.70 -14.85 1.52
CA LYS A 183 3.30 -15.73 2.62
C LYS A 183 2.40 -14.97 3.58
N ILE A 184 1.11 -15.32 3.58
CA ILE A 184 0.12 -14.62 4.41
C ILE A 184 -0.59 -15.63 5.31
N ILE A 185 -0.67 -15.32 6.59
CA ILE A 185 -1.52 -16.01 7.55
C ILE A 185 -2.63 -15.04 7.93
N ASN A 186 -3.86 -15.38 7.59
CA ASN A 186 -5.02 -14.67 8.09
C ASN A 186 -5.56 -15.37 9.33
N TYR A 187 -5.64 -14.58 10.38
CA TYR A 187 -6.18 -14.95 11.67
C TYR A 187 -7.47 -14.18 11.97
N ASN A 188 -8.02 -13.54 10.94
CA ASN A 188 -9.33 -12.92 10.98
C ASN A 188 -10.40 -13.90 10.46
N TYR A 189 -11.67 -13.51 10.59
CA TYR A 189 -12.81 -14.31 10.21
C TYR A 189 -13.47 -13.89 8.88
N ASP A 190 -13.17 -12.67 8.41
CA ASP A 190 -13.70 -12.11 7.15
C ASP A 190 -12.76 -12.35 5.95
N LYS A 191 -13.31 -12.11 4.75
CA LYS A 191 -12.63 -12.20 3.45
C LYS A 191 -12.05 -10.90 2.91
N ALA A 192 -12.23 -9.77 3.60
CA ALA A 192 -12.04 -8.45 2.99
C ALA A 192 -10.63 -8.23 2.43
N ILE A 193 -9.61 -8.65 3.19
CA ILE A 193 -8.22 -8.49 2.76
C ILE A 193 -7.87 -9.42 1.58
N PHE A 194 -8.56 -10.56 1.47
CA PHE A 194 -8.37 -11.50 0.36
C PHE A 194 -8.96 -10.97 -0.92
N GLU A 195 -10.20 -10.47 -0.86
CA GLU A 195 -10.87 -9.87 -2.01
C GLU A 195 -10.06 -8.69 -2.54
N LYS A 196 -9.46 -7.89 -1.64
CA LYS A 196 -8.54 -6.82 -2.03
C LYS A 196 -7.29 -7.35 -2.74
N ILE A 197 -6.59 -8.33 -2.15
CA ILE A 197 -5.37 -8.88 -2.75
C ILE A 197 -5.67 -9.60 -4.07
N GLU A 198 -6.79 -10.31 -4.18
CA GLU A 198 -7.22 -10.99 -5.41
C GLU A 198 -7.62 -9.99 -6.50
N SER A 199 -8.29 -8.90 -6.13
CA SER A 199 -8.61 -7.80 -7.05
C SER A 199 -7.34 -7.10 -7.58
N ASP A 200 -6.35 -6.87 -6.71
CA ASP A 200 -5.11 -6.19 -7.08
C ASP A 200 -4.14 -7.13 -7.82
N TYR A 201 -4.19 -8.43 -7.52
CA TYR A 201 -3.26 -9.42 -8.06
C TYR A 201 -3.96 -10.73 -8.47
N ASN A 202 -3.85 -11.07 -9.75
CA ASN A 202 -4.22 -12.40 -10.24
C ASN A 202 -3.33 -13.49 -9.59
N SER A 203 -3.87 -14.71 -9.41
CA SER A 203 -3.17 -15.90 -8.86
C SER A 203 -3.02 -15.95 -7.33
N VAL A 204 -4.15 -15.86 -6.61
CA VAL A 204 -4.24 -16.06 -5.15
C VAL A 204 -4.88 -17.41 -4.84
N LYS A 205 -4.33 -18.14 -3.85
CA LYS A 205 -4.93 -19.35 -3.28
C LYS A 205 -5.20 -19.18 -1.80
N ILE A 206 -6.44 -19.42 -1.42
CA ILE A 206 -6.87 -19.53 -0.03
C ILE A 206 -6.79 -20.98 0.41
N ILE A 207 -6.15 -21.21 1.55
CA ILE A 207 -5.98 -22.49 2.22
C ILE A 207 -6.76 -22.41 3.53
N SER A 208 -7.98 -22.97 3.53
CA SER A 208 -8.95 -22.86 4.63
C SER A 208 -9.53 -24.20 5.08
N ASP A 209 -9.21 -25.29 4.37
CA ASP A 209 -9.73 -26.62 4.62
C ASP A 209 -8.74 -27.69 4.14
N GLU A 210 -9.07 -28.96 4.37
CA GLU A 210 -8.21 -30.09 4.04
C GLU A 210 -7.98 -30.24 2.53
N THR A 211 -9.01 -29.99 1.71
CA THR A 211 -8.91 -30.10 0.25
C THR A 211 -8.00 -29.02 -0.35
N SER A 212 -8.20 -27.77 0.05
CA SER A 212 -7.34 -26.65 -0.36
C SER A 212 -5.90 -26.82 0.14
N TYR A 213 -5.72 -27.41 1.32
CA TYR A 213 -4.41 -27.72 1.87
C TYR A 213 -3.69 -28.85 1.11
N GLU A 214 -4.35 -29.97 0.79
CA GLU A 214 -3.73 -31.05 0.01
C GLU A 214 -3.37 -30.60 -1.41
N ASN A 215 -4.19 -29.75 -2.04
CA ASN A 215 -3.85 -29.12 -3.31
C ASN A 215 -2.58 -28.26 -3.20
N TYR A 216 -2.50 -27.40 -2.18
CA TYR A 216 -1.29 -26.61 -1.92
C TYR A 216 -0.06 -27.48 -1.64
N LYS A 217 -0.23 -28.56 -0.88
CA LYS A 217 0.88 -29.46 -0.53
C LYS A 217 1.46 -30.17 -1.75
N ASN A 218 0.62 -30.50 -2.74
CA ASN A 218 1.05 -31.10 -4.00
C ASN A 218 1.66 -30.06 -4.95
N ASN A 219 1.13 -28.82 -4.98
CA ASN A 219 1.58 -27.76 -5.88
C ASN A 219 1.75 -26.40 -5.14
N PRO A 220 2.76 -26.23 -4.29
CA PRO A 220 2.88 -25.03 -3.46
C PRO A 220 3.20 -23.75 -4.25
N ASP A 221 3.77 -23.89 -5.45
CA ASP A 221 4.17 -22.79 -6.31
C ASP A 221 3.18 -22.51 -7.47
N GLU A 222 2.04 -23.20 -7.51
CA GLU A 222 1.00 -23.01 -8.55
C GLU A 222 0.41 -21.59 -8.52
N TYR A 223 0.32 -21.02 -7.33
CA TYR A 223 -0.22 -19.68 -7.11
C TYR A 223 0.85 -18.72 -6.63
N ARG A 224 0.77 -17.46 -7.08
CA ARG A 224 1.70 -16.41 -6.66
C ARG A 224 1.56 -16.11 -5.17
N PHE A 225 0.33 -16.17 -4.64
CA PHE A 225 0.03 -15.92 -3.23
C PHE A 225 -0.64 -17.13 -2.59
N ASN A 226 -0.10 -17.58 -1.46
CA ASN A 226 -0.70 -18.62 -0.64
C ASN A 226 -1.13 -18.03 0.71
N ILE A 227 -2.42 -18.06 0.96
CA ILE A 227 -3.06 -17.45 2.10
C ILE A 227 -3.59 -18.53 3.01
N PHE A 228 -3.02 -18.66 4.20
CA PHE A 228 -3.45 -19.62 5.22
C PHE A 228 -4.51 -18.97 6.11
N HIS A 229 -5.76 -19.41 5.95
CA HIS A 229 -6.90 -18.91 6.72
C HIS A 229 -7.21 -19.86 7.88
N VAL A 230 -6.90 -19.44 9.11
CA VAL A 230 -6.81 -20.38 10.25
C VAL A 230 -8.15 -20.58 10.96
N HIS A 231 -9.00 -19.56 10.98
CA HIS A 231 -10.19 -19.52 11.85
C HIS A 231 -11.50 -19.87 11.17
N GLY A 232 -11.47 -20.17 9.87
CA GLY A 232 -12.67 -20.40 9.08
C GLY A 232 -13.38 -19.09 8.69
N PHE A 233 -14.21 -19.16 7.65
CA PHE A 233 -14.95 -18.03 7.11
C PHE A 233 -16.29 -17.89 7.79
N LEU A 234 -16.56 -16.72 8.36
CA LEU A 234 -17.86 -16.43 8.94
C LEU A 234 -18.98 -16.42 7.87
N GLU A 235 -18.68 -16.11 6.62
CA GLU A 235 -19.69 -16.08 5.53
C GLU A 235 -20.05 -17.48 5.02
N ASN A 236 -19.22 -18.49 5.29
CA ASN A 236 -19.44 -19.85 4.79
C ASN A 236 -20.09 -20.73 5.87
N PRO A 237 -21.36 -21.16 5.70
CA PRO A 237 -22.07 -21.96 6.69
C PRO A 237 -21.41 -23.32 6.96
N ASP A 238 -20.70 -23.87 5.97
CA ASP A 238 -19.98 -25.15 6.11
C ASP A 238 -18.60 -24.98 6.76
N SER A 239 -18.17 -23.74 7.05
CA SER A 239 -16.85 -23.48 7.62
C SER A 239 -16.77 -23.91 9.08
N LYS A 240 -15.68 -24.59 9.43
CA LYS A 240 -15.36 -24.94 10.82
C LYS A 240 -14.71 -23.73 11.50
N ILE A 241 -15.56 -22.88 12.09
CA ILE A 241 -15.11 -21.63 12.72
C ILE A 241 -14.48 -21.88 14.10
N ILE A 242 -13.33 -21.26 14.37
CA ILE A 242 -12.64 -21.33 15.67
C ILE A 242 -12.85 -20.03 16.44
N LEU A 243 -13.73 -20.07 17.43
CA LEU A 243 -14.16 -18.87 18.19
C LEU A 243 -13.53 -18.76 19.58
N SER A 244 -12.97 -19.84 20.11
CA SER A 244 -12.39 -19.88 21.47
C SER A 244 -11.19 -20.81 21.58
N GLU A 245 -10.48 -20.72 22.71
CA GLU A 245 -9.42 -21.67 23.05
C GLU A 245 -9.91 -23.13 23.08
N ILE A 246 -11.20 -23.35 23.33
CA ILE A 246 -11.85 -24.66 23.37
C ILE A 246 -12.21 -25.15 21.96
N GLY A 247 -12.56 -24.24 21.04
CA GLY A 247 -12.68 -24.57 19.62
C GLY A 247 -11.40 -25.22 19.05
N TYR A 248 -10.23 -24.85 19.57
CA TYR A 248 -8.96 -25.52 19.24
C TYR A 248 -8.83 -26.95 19.79
N PHE A 249 -9.55 -27.30 20.84
CA PHE A 249 -9.59 -28.66 21.39
C PHE A 249 -10.62 -29.54 20.68
N THR A 250 -11.80 -29.01 20.38
CA THR A 250 -12.87 -29.77 19.70
C THR A 250 -12.58 -29.99 18.22
N LEU A 251 -11.88 -29.06 17.57
CA LEU A 251 -11.43 -29.16 16.17
C LEU A 251 -9.95 -29.60 16.07
N PHE A 252 -9.42 -30.34 17.04
CA PHE A 252 -7.99 -30.63 17.15
C PHE A 252 -7.39 -31.32 15.90
N GLU A 253 -8.08 -32.32 15.33
CA GLU A 253 -7.61 -33.02 14.12
C GLU A 253 -7.58 -32.09 12.90
N TYR A 254 -8.67 -31.37 12.65
CA TYR A 254 -8.77 -30.34 11.60
C TYR A 254 -7.67 -29.27 11.74
N ASN A 255 -7.42 -28.84 12.97
CA ASN A 255 -6.38 -27.88 13.29
C ASN A 255 -4.96 -28.44 13.09
N SER A 256 -4.72 -29.73 13.30
CA SER A 256 -3.37 -30.30 13.30
C SER A 256 -2.68 -30.22 11.92
N LEU A 257 -3.47 -30.23 10.84
CA LEU A 257 -3.00 -30.25 9.44
C LEU A 257 -2.17 -29.01 9.08
N TRP A 258 -2.73 -27.80 9.15
CA TRP A 258 -1.96 -26.56 8.90
C TRP A 258 -1.22 -26.05 10.14
N ASN A 259 -1.53 -26.51 11.36
CA ASN A 259 -0.80 -26.04 12.54
C ASN A 259 0.69 -26.39 12.49
N ASN A 260 1.05 -27.56 11.95
CA ASN A 260 2.44 -27.96 11.80
C ASN A 260 3.17 -27.13 10.73
N GLU A 261 2.50 -26.81 9.63
CA GLU A 261 3.03 -25.94 8.58
C GLU A 261 3.24 -24.51 9.06
N ILE A 262 2.23 -23.91 9.70
CA ILE A 262 2.34 -22.58 10.30
C ILE A 262 3.48 -22.56 11.34
N GLN A 263 3.59 -23.61 12.15
CA GLN A 263 4.68 -23.74 13.11
C GLN A 263 6.06 -23.82 12.45
N LEU A 264 6.29 -24.83 11.61
CA LEU A 264 7.62 -25.14 11.07
C LEU A 264 8.03 -24.21 9.94
N LYS A 265 7.12 -23.96 8.98
CA LYS A 265 7.44 -23.14 7.82
C LYS A 265 7.34 -21.67 8.15
N PHE A 266 6.27 -21.20 8.78
CA PHE A 266 6.07 -19.75 8.96
C PHE A 266 6.84 -19.18 10.16
N PHE A 267 6.68 -19.74 11.36
CA PHE A 267 7.41 -19.22 12.53
C PHE A 267 8.84 -19.76 12.67
N GLY A 268 9.14 -20.96 12.16
CA GLY A 268 10.46 -21.58 12.32
C GLY A 268 11.56 -21.00 11.42
N ASN A 269 11.21 -20.63 10.17
CA ASN A 269 12.19 -20.27 9.14
C ASN A 269 12.02 -18.85 8.57
N ASN A 270 10.99 -18.11 8.97
CA ASN A 270 10.69 -16.79 8.44
C ASN A 270 10.53 -15.75 9.56
N ASN A 271 10.66 -14.46 9.20
CA ASN A 271 10.26 -13.39 10.11
C ASN A 271 8.78 -13.10 9.91
N CYS A 272 8.07 -13.01 11.02
CA CYS A 272 6.64 -12.72 10.99
C CYS A 272 6.43 -11.27 11.39
N LEU A 273 5.67 -10.54 10.57
CA LEU A 273 5.12 -9.23 10.87
C LEU A 273 3.67 -9.45 11.30
N LEU A 274 3.41 -9.35 12.60
CA LEU A 274 2.10 -9.55 13.20
C LEU A 274 1.37 -8.21 13.28
N ILE A 275 0.31 -8.07 12.49
CA ILE A 275 -0.39 -6.81 12.22
C ILE A 275 -1.87 -6.96 12.62
N GLY A 276 -2.46 -5.93 13.22
CA GLY A 276 -3.88 -5.92 13.59
C GLY A 276 -4.22 -6.84 14.76
N LEU A 277 -3.27 -7.11 15.65
CA LEU A 277 -3.51 -7.85 16.87
C LEU A 277 -3.87 -6.94 18.03
N SER A 278 -4.82 -7.38 18.85
CA SER A 278 -5.15 -6.72 20.11
C SER A 278 -4.26 -7.23 21.23
N ILE A 279 -3.86 -6.34 22.13
CA ILE A 279 -3.20 -6.69 23.40
C ILE A 279 -4.08 -7.57 24.31
N LYS A 280 -5.40 -7.53 24.08
CA LYS A 280 -6.43 -8.36 24.71
C LYS A 280 -6.83 -9.58 23.86
N ASP A 281 -6.14 -9.88 22.76
CA ASP A 281 -6.51 -11.00 21.88
C ASP A 281 -6.44 -12.35 22.63
N PRO A 282 -7.57 -13.06 22.78
CA PRO A 282 -7.64 -14.28 23.58
C PRO A 282 -6.91 -15.46 22.91
N ASN A 283 -6.92 -15.50 21.58
CA ASN A 283 -6.40 -16.62 20.81
C ASN A 283 -4.89 -16.49 20.56
N LEU A 284 -4.35 -15.27 20.62
CA LEU A 284 -2.93 -15.00 20.46
C LEU A 284 -2.08 -15.63 21.55
N ARG A 285 -2.51 -15.60 22.82
CA ARG A 285 -1.76 -16.24 23.91
C ARG A 285 -1.56 -17.73 23.66
N ARG A 286 -2.60 -18.44 23.23
CA ARG A 286 -2.55 -19.89 22.95
C ARG A 286 -1.76 -20.21 21.68
N LEU A 287 -1.87 -19.37 20.66
CA LEU A 287 -1.00 -19.36 19.49
C LEU A 287 0.46 -19.38 19.94
N LEU A 288 0.85 -18.49 20.85
CA LEU A 288 2.23 -18.34 21.31
C LEU A 288 2.63 -19.45 22.31
N PHE A 289 1.74 -19.83 23.22
CA PHE A 289 2.03 -20.78 24.31
C PHE A 289 2.25 -22.22 23.83
N LYS A 290 1.39 -22.74 22.93
CA LYS A 290 1.57 -24.09 22.37
C LYS A 290 2.72 -24.13 21.35
N ARG A 291 3.00 -23.00 20.68
CA ARG A 291 3.94 -22.95 19.56
C ARG A 291 5.38 -22.64 19.96
N VAL A 292 5.66 -22.07 21.13
CA VAL A 292 7.07 -21.79 21.53
C VAL A 292 7.64 -22.76 22.57
N LYS A 293 6.85 -23.23 23.54
CA LYS A 293 7.35 -24.22 24.52
C LYS A 293 7.74 -25.55 23.89
N ARG A 294 7.03 -25.97 22.83
CA ARG A 294 7.39 -27.15 22.02
C ARG A 294 8.59 -26.86 21.12
N PHE A 295 8.73 -25.64 20.60
CA PHE A 295 9.85 -25.20 19.77
C PHE A 295 11.19 -25.15 20.52
N GLN A 296 11.19 -24.63 21.75
CA GLN A 296 12.38 -24.63 22.62
C GLN A 296 12.83 -26.06 23.00
N TYR A 297 11.92 -27.03 22.97
CA TYR A 297 12.22 -28.43 23.29
C TYR A 297 12.54 -29.29 22.05
N LEU A 298 11.96 -28.97 20.88
CA LEU A 298 12.13 -29.73 19.64
C LEU A 298 13.32 -29.28 18.78
N ILE A 299 13.88 -28.10 19.01
CA ILE A 299 15.01 -27.60 18.22
C ILE A 299 16.13 -27.11 19.16
N ASN A 300 17.15 -27.95 19.34
CA ASN A 300 18.49 -27.55 19.81
C ASN A 300 19.18 -26.63 18.78
N LYS A 301 18.56 -25.52 18.37
CA LYS A 301 19.19 -24.46 17.55
C LYS A 301 19.23 -23.16 18.34
N PRO A 302 20.41 -22.55 18.53
CA PRO A 302 20.58 -21.35 19.36
C PRO A 302 20.02 -20.04 18.77
N ASN A 303 19.32 -20.05 17.62
CA ASN A 303 18.88 -18.84 16.92
C ASN A 303 17.39 -18.91 16.58
N ILE A 304 16.52 -18.41 17.46
CA ILE A 304 15.12 -18.10 17.11
C ILE A 304 15.15 -16.82 16.26
N LEU A 305 14.56 -16.86 15.06
CA LEU A 305 14.44 -15.67 14.22
C LEU A 305 13.52 -14.64 14.91
N PRO A 306 13.87 -13.34 14.93
CA PRO A 306 13.05 -12.35 15.60
C PRO A 306 11.75 -12.10 14.83
N HIS A 307 10.62 -12.24 15.50
CA HIS A 307 9.33 -11.82 14.98
C HIS A 307 8.98 -10.42 15.50
N TYR A 308 8.02 -9.74 14.87
CA TYR A 308 7.64 -8.39 15.23
C TYR A 308 6.13 -8.25 15.30
N ALA A 309 5.61 -7.80 16.43
CA ALA A 309 4.19 -7.53 16.62
C ALA A 309 3.93 -6.03 16.76
N PHE A 310 3.04 -5.52 15.93
CA PHE A 310 2.58 -4.13 15.99
C PHE A 310 1.31 -4.06 16.82
N LEU A 311 1.38 -3.45 18.01
CA LEU A 311 0.26 -3.38 18.94
C LEU A 311 -0.15 -1.93 19.19
N LYS A 312 -1.45 -1.63 19.07
CA LYS A 312 -1.99 -0.30 19.42
C LYS A 312 -1.91 -0.11 20.94
N ARG A 313 -1.53 1.07 21.40
CA ARG A 313 -1.78 1.45 22.80
C ARG A 313 -3.28 1.58 23.03
N ILE A 314 -3.70 1.28 24.26
CA ILE A 314 -5.11 1.41 24.65
C ILE A 314 -5.31 2.82 25.18
N ASP A 315 -6.36 3.51 24.75
CA ASP A 315 -6.78 4.77 25.35
C ASP A 315 -7.05 4.58 26.85
N LYS A 316 -6.67 5.57 27.67
CA LYS A 316 -6.91 5.57 29.12
C LYS A 316 -8.39 5.33 29.44
N LYS A 317 -9.31 5.99 28.74
CA LYS A 317 -10.76 5.85 28.94
C LYS A 317 -11.24 4.43 28.63
N ASP A 318 -10.72 3.84 27.56
CA ASP A 318 -11.06 2.48 27.15
C ASP A 318 -10.47 1.41 28.09
N PHE A 319 -9.32 1.69 28.69
CA PHE A 319 -8.70 0.77 29.65
C PHE A 319 -9.46 0.71 30.98
N PHE A 320 -9.89 1.87 31.51
CA PHE A 320 -10.58 1.95 32.81
C PHE A 320 -12.11 1.94 32.72
N GLY A 321 -12.69 1.99 31.52
CA GLY A 321 -14.12 1.74 31.32
C GLY A 321 -15.05 2.94 31.55
N GLY A 322 -14.57 4.19 31.45
CA GLY A 322 -15.41 5.38 31.61
C GLY A 322 -14.63 6.70 31.74
N ASP A 323 -15.37 7.82 31.87
CA ASP A 323 -14.79 9.11 32.21
C ASP A 323 -14.24 9.03 33.64
N ILE A 324 -12.92 9.14 33.76
CA ILE A 324 -12.25 9.13 35.06
C ILE A 324 -12.38 10.54 35.67
N SER A 325 -13.61 10.95 35.98
CA SER A 325 -13.95 12.27 36.55
C SER A 325 -13.50 12.45 38.00
N ASP A 326 -12.99 11.39 38.62
CA ASP A 326 -12.85 11.32 40.07
C ASP A 326 -11.41 11.68 40.47
N GLY A 327 -10.91 12.85 40.07
CA GLY A 327 -9.66 13.46 40.58
C GLY A 327 -8.32 12.70 40.39
N TYR A 328 -8.35 11.43 39.95
CA TYR A 328 -7.19 10.54 39.80
C TYR A 328 -6.90 10.19 38.33
N GLY A 329 -7.79 10.57 37.39
CA GLY A 329 -7.83 10.09 36.01
C GLY A 329 -6.72 10.52 35.06
N ASN A 330 -5.95 11.54 35.44
CA ASN A 330 -4.79 12.01 34.67
C ASN A 330 -3.52 12.11 35.53
N GLY A 331 -3.49 11.40 36.68
CA GLY A 331 -2.35 11.41 37.57
C GLY A 331 -1.20 10.50 37.10
N PRO A 332 0.04 10.76 37.55
CA PRO A 332 1.22 9.94 37.23
C PRO A 332 1.08 8.45 37.61
N TYR A 333 0.15 8.10 38.49
CA TYR A 333 -0.15 6.71 38.86
C TYR A 333 -0.78 5.90 37.73
N VAL A 334 -1.73 6.49 36.98
CA VAL A 334 -2.37 5.84 35.83
C VAL A 334 -1.35 5.63 34.71
N GLU A 335 -0.51 6.64 34.46
CA GLU A 335 0.61 6.57 33.52
C GLU A 335 1.59 5.44 33.88
N ASN A 336 1.98 5.36 35.15
CA ASN A 336 2.90 4.32 35.65
C ASN A 336 2.28 2.92 35.57
N PHE A 337 0.98 2.79 35.84
CA PHE A 337 0.28 1.51 35.72
C PHE A 337 0.24 1.03 34.27
N LEU A 338 -0.15 1.90 33.32
CA LEU A 338 -0.18 1.57 31.89
C LEU A 338 1.23 1.23 31.38
N ARG A 339 2.25 2.00 31.78
CA ARG A 339 3.64 1.69 31.46
C ARG A 339 4.05 0.31 31.98
N MET A 340 3.69 -0.04 33.21
CA MET A 340 3.98 -1.36 33.76
C MET A 340 3.22 -2.46 33.00
N TYR A 341 1.94 -2.24 32.69
CA TYR A 341 1.12 -3.17 31.92
C TYR A 341 1.73 -3.45 30.53
N TYR A 342 2.17 -2.42 29.81
CA TYR A 342 2.84 -2.56 28.53
C TYR A 342 4.18 -3.31 28.65
N ASN A 343 5.01 -2.99 29.64
CA ASN A 343 6.27 -3.70 29.89
C ASN A 343 6.04 -5.19 30.17
N LEU A 344 5.03 -5.54 30.97
CA LEU A 344 4.70 -6.94 31.25
C LEU A 344 4.25 -7.68 29.99
N LYS A 345 3.52 -7.00 29.10
CA LYS A 345 3.12 -7.55 27.82
C LYS A 345 4.33 -7.75 26.90
N GLU A 346 5.20 -6.76 26.76
CA GLU A 346 6.47 -6.89 26.00
C GLU A 346 7.28 -8.10 26.46
N ILE A 347 7.50 -8.25 27.77
CA ILE A 347 8.22 -9.40 28.35
C ILE A 347 7.52 -10.72 28.00
N SER A 348 6.19 -10.74 28.01
CA SER A 348 5.42 -11.92 27.61
C SER A 348 5.64 -12.29 26.15
N TYR A 349 5.71 -11.32 25.23
CA TYR A 349 5.98 -11.56 23.81
C TYR A 349 7.45 -11.90 23.54
N LEU A 350 8.39 -11.26 24.23
CA LEU A 350 9.83 -11.51 24.10
C LEU A 350 10.21 -12.94 24.48
N ARG A 351 9.52 -13.54 25.48
CA ARG A 351 9.65 -14.99 25.81
C ARG A 351 9.33 -15.90 24.63
N PHE A 352 8.64 -15.38 23.64
CA PHE A 352 8.26 -16.04 22.41
C PHE A 352 9.07 -15.62 21.18
N GLY A 353 10.16 -14.85 21.37
CA GLY A 353 10.98 -14.31 20.27
C GLY A 353 10.26 -13.21 19.48
N ILE A 354 9.20 -12.63 20.04
CA ILE A 354 8.42 -11.56 19.40
C ILE A 354 8.78 -10.22 20.04
N ASN A 355 9.34 -9.34 19.23
CA ASN A 355 9.58 -7.94 19.58
C ASN A 355 8.29 -7.14 19.37
N VAL A 356 7.91 -6.33 20.33
CA VAL A 356 6.71 -5.50 20.24
C VAL A 356 7.09 -4.10 19.79
N ILE A 357 6.36 -3.57 18.81
CA ILE A 357 6.41 -2.18 18.37
C ILE A 357 5.05 -1.57 18.68
N TRP A 358 5.04 -0.58 19.57
CA TRP A 358 3.81 0.14 19.94
C TRP A 358 3.52 1.24 18.92
N TYR A 359 2.25 1.41 18.60
CA TYR A 359 1.75 2.55 17.83
C TYR A 359 0.54 3.17 18.53
N GLU A 360 0.28 4.46 18.30
CA GLU A 360 -0.87 5.15 18.89
C GLU A 360 -2.06 5.08 17.94
N GLU A 361 -1.85 5.35 16.64
CA GLU A 361 -2.90 5.30 15.62
C GLU A 361 -2.55 4.42 14.42
N HIS A 362 -3.57 3.98 13.66
CA HIS A 362 -3.35 3.17 12.46
C HIS A 362 -2.46 3.85 11.42
N GLU A 363 -2.45 5.19 11.36
CA GLU A 363 -1.56 5.97 10.50
C GLU A 363 -0.08 5.75 10.85
N ASP A 364 0.27 5.65 12.13
CA ASP A 364 1.64 5.34 12.57
C ASP A 364 2.07 3.96 12.05
N LEU A 365 1.17 2.98 12.13
CA LEU A 365 1.41 1.64 11.62
C LEU A 365 1.58 1.64 10.10
N SER A 366 0.69 2.31 9.37
CA SER A 366 0.79 2.49 7.91
C SER A 366 2.13 3.14 7.54
N ASN A 367 2.57 4.17 8.28
CA ASN A 367 3.86 4.82 8.08
C ASN A 367 5.04 3.86 8.25
N ILE A 368 5.03 3.00 9.28
CA ILE A 368 6.08 2.00 9.48
C ILE A 368 6.08 0.97 8.35
N LEU A 369 4.91 0.46 7.96
CA LEU A 369 4.78 -0.51 6.88
C LEU A 369 5.17 0.08 5.50
N ASN A 370 4.91 1.37 5.26
CA ASN A 370 5.37 2.09 4.08
C ASN A 370 6.90 2.24 4.05
N GLN A 371 7.55 2.45 5.19
CA GLN A 371 9.02 2.42 5.27
C GLN A 371 9.58 1.03 4.92
N ILE A 372 8.93 -0.04 5.40
CA ILE A 372 9.27 -1.43 5.05
C ILE A 372 9.11 -1.65 3.55
N SER A 373 7.98 -1.23 2.98
CA SER A 373 7.68 -1.31 1.54
C SER A 373 8.78 -0.65 0.72
N LYS A 374 9.18 0.57 1.09
CA LYS A 374 10.27 1.29 0.43
C LYS A 374 11.60 0.53 0.50
N ILE A 375 11.96 -0.06 1.63
CA ILE A 375 13.19 -0.85 1.76
C ILE A 375 13.17 -2.06 0.83
N ILE A 376 12.06 -2.79 0.79
CA ILE A 376 11.89 -3.98 -0.07
C ILE A 376 11.94 -3.60 -1.56
N LEU A 377 11.22 -2.54 -1.95
CA LEU A 377 11.27 -2.01 -3.30
C LEU A 377 12.71 -1.63 -3.70
N ASN A 378 13.44 -0.98 -2.81
CA ASN A 378 14.83 -0.60 -3.07
C ASN A 378 15.75 -1.82 -3.28
N GLN A 379 15.52 -2.93 -2.57
CA GLN A 379 16.24 -4.19 -2.79
C GLN A 379 15.93 -4.79 -4.16
N ILE A 380 14.65 -4.84 -4.53
CA ILE A 380 14.17 -5.45 -5.78
C ILE A 380 14.66 -4.65 -6.98
N LEU A 381 14.55 -3.33 -6.91
CA LEU A 381 15.01 -2.42 -7.96
C LEU A 381 16.54 -2.28 -7.99
N LYS A 382 17.25 -2.91 -7.05
CA LYS A 382 18.70 -2.80 -6.86
C LYS A 382 19.13 -1.33 -6.92
N ILE A 383 18.62 -0.51 -6.01
CA ILE A 383 19.02 0.89 -5.97
C ILE A 383 20.50 0.99 -5.60
N ILE A 384 21.25 1.71 -6.43
CA ILE A 384 22.67 1.97 -6.23
C ILE A 384 22.94 3.45 -6.07
N ASN A 385 24.10 3.75 -5.48
CA ASN A 385 24.66 5.09 -5.56
C ASN A 385 25.32 5.27 -6.94
N PHE A 386 24.69 6.04 -7.80
CA PHE A 386 25.25 6.45 -9.08
C PHE A 386 25.55 7.94 -9.01
N LYS A 387 26.83 8.32 -9.04
CA LYS A 387 27.30 9.71 -9.03
C LYS A 387 26.70 10.59 -7.92
N GLY A 388 26.56 10.03 -6.71
CA GLY A 388 26.07 10.75 -5.53
C GLY A 388 24.56 10.70 -5.35
N VAL A 389 23.80 10.07 -6.26
CA VAL A 389 22.35 9.91 -6.15
C VAL A 389 21.93 8.44 -6.08
N GLN A 390 20.79 8.19 -5.46
CA GLN A 390 20.20 6.85 -5.36
C GLN A 390 19.22 6.64 -6.52
N ILE A 391 19.55 5.73 -7.44
CA ILE A 391 18.68 5.35 -8.57
C ILE A 391 18.71 3.83 -8.79
N PRO A 392 17.66 3.22 -9.37
CA PRO A 392 17.67 1.81 -9.76
C PRO A 392 18.85 1.48 -10.69
N GLN A 393 19.51 0.33 -10.47
CA GLN A 393 20.62 -0.14 -11.30
C GLN A 393 20.28 -0.08 -12.80
N ILE A 394 19.08 -0.51 -13.18
CA ILE A 394 18.66 -0.53 -14.58
C ILE A 394 18.62 0.86 -15.23
N GLN A 395 18.44 1.94 -14.46
CA GLN A 395 18.49 3.31 -14.95
C GLN A 395 19.93 3.82 -15.03
N ALA A 396 20.77 3.45 -14.05
CA ALA A 396 22.20 3.73 -14.07
C ALA A 396 22.89 3.05 -15.26
N ASP A 397 22.50 1.82 -15.59
CA ASP A 397 23.04 1.07 -16.73
C ASP A 397 22.80 1.79 -18.06
N VAL A 398 21.63 2.42 -18.24
CA VAL A 398 21.32 3.23 -19.43
C VAL A 398 22.24 4.45 -19.53
N LEU A 399 22.44 5.16 -18.42
CA LEU A 399 23.37 6.29 -18.41
C LEU A 399 24.79 5.81 -18.69
N GLN A 400 25.23 4.72 -18.07
CA GLN A 400 26.56 4.15 -18.27
C GLN A 400 26.81 3.74 -19.73
N GLU A 401 25.85 3.09 -20.38
CA GLU A 401 25.95 2.72 -21.79
C GLU A 401 26.13 3.96 -22.69
N LEU A 402 25.41 5.04 -22.41
CA LEU A 402 25.57 6.31 -23.10
C LEU A 402 26.91 7.00 -22.79
N GLU A 403 27.42 6.91 -21.56
CA GLU A 403 28.77 7.41 -21.22
C GLU A 403 29.85 6.67 -21.97
N ASP A 404 29.74 5.34 -22.03
CA ASP A 404 30.68 4.47 -22.73
C ASP A 404 30.68 4.75 -24.23
N GLN A 405 29.49 4.97 -24.82
CA GLN A 405 29.34 5.35 -26.22
C GLN A 405 29.97 6.72 -26.53
N LEU A 406 29.83 7.69 -25.63
CA LEU A 406 30.20 9.09 -25.88
C LEU A 406 31.58 9.49 -25.32
N GLY A 407 32.19 8.64 -24.50
CA GLY A 407 33.45 8.93 -23.80
C GLY A 407 33.37 10.12 -22.84
N LYS A 408 32.16 10.46 -22.38
CA LYS A 408 31.87 11.61 -21.51
C LYS A 408 30.96 11.18 -20.38
N GLN A 409 31.01 11.90 -19.27
CA GLN A 409 30.19 11.59 -18.09
C GLN A 409 28.96 12.48 -17.99
N PHE A 410 27.86 11.90 -17.53
CA PHE A 410 26.67 12.60 -17.10
C PHE A 410 26.88 13.35 -15.79
N ASN A 411 26.27 14.52 -15.72
CA ASN A 411 26.19 15.36 -14.52
C ASN A 411 24.74 15.48 -14.06
N LEU A 412 24.55 15.44 -12.74
CA LEU A 412 23.24 15.73 -12.17
C LEU A 412 22.94 17.23 -12.31
N VAL A 413 21.76 17.55 -12.83
CA VAL A 413 21.25 18.92 -12.96
C VAL A 413 19.88 19.04 -12.30
N ASN A 414 19.53 20.24 -11.83
CA ASN A 414 18.20 20.49 -11.26
C ASN A 414 17.09 20.32 -12.32
N LYS A 415 17.38 20.74 -13.56
CA LYS A 415 16.50 20.66 -14.71
C LYS A 415 17.32 20.65 -15.99
N VAL A 416 16.89 19.88 -16.97
CA VAL A 416 17.49 19.86 -18.31
C VAL A 416 16.95 21.03 -19.11
N GLU A 417 17.87 21.92 -19.48
CA GLU A 417 17.63 23.05 -20.36
C GLU A 417 18.00 22.71 -21.82
N ARG A 418 17.66 23.62 -22.74
CA ARG A 418 17.87 23.41 -24.19
C ARG A 418 19.33 23.18 -24.58
N ASN A 419 20.27 23.73 -23.82
CA ASN A 419 21.72 23.65 -24.04
C ASN A 419 22.44 22.71 -23.04
N THR A 420 21.70 21.96 -22.22
CA THR A 420 22.30 21.04 -21.24
C THR A 420 23.01 19.89 -21.96
N LYS A 421 24.33 19.82 -21.76
CA LYS A 421 25.20 18.76 -22.28
C LYS A 421 25.39 17.69 -21.21
N MET A 422 25.25 16.42 -21.59
CA MET A 422 25.43 15.25 -20.68
C MET A 422 24.83 15.51 -19.29
N GLY A 423 23.58 15.95 -19.22
CA GLY A 423 22.89 16.26 -17.98
C GLY A 423 21.72 15.31 -17.74
N PHE A 424 21.43 14.99 -16.49
CA PHE A 424 20.20 14.30 -16.13
C PHE A 424 19.62 14.87 -14.84
N SER A 425 18.30 14.85 -14.71
CA SER A 425 17.59 15.21 -13.47
C SER A 425 16.88 14.00 -12.89
N ILE A 426 16.67 14.02 -11.58
CA ILE A 426 15.97 12.96 -10.87
C ILE A 426 14.85 13.53 -10.00
N GLU A 427 13.80 12.74 -9.83
CA GLU A 427 12.73 12.97 -8.86
C GLU A 427 12.33 11.62 -8.29
N ASN A 428 12.22 11.52 -6.95
CA ASN A 428 11.83 10.27 -6.28
C ASN A 428 12.64 9.03 -6.71
N ASN A 429 13.96 9.17 -6.86
CA ASN A 429 14.90 8.14 -7.33
C ASN A 429 14.66 7.66 -8.78
N GLN A 430 13.90 8.41 -9.58
CA GLN A 430 13.67 8.11 -11.00
C GLN A 430 14.31 9.20 -11.86
N ILE A 431 14.93 8.82 -12.98
CA ILE A 431 15.40 9.77 -13.98
C ILE A 431 14.20 10.39 -14.69
N MET A 432 14.10 11.72 -14.62
CA MET A 432 12.98 12.48 -15.17
C MET A 432 13.35 13.14 -16.50
N GLU A 433 14.56 13.68 -16.61
CA GLU A 433 14.98 14.39 -17.81
C GLU A 433 16.41 14.02 -18.20
N ILE A 434 16.68 13.95 -19.50
CA ILE A 434 18.02 13.73 -20.06
C ILE A 434 18.34 14.81 -21.09
N GLY A 435 19.49 15.45 -20.91
CA GLY A 435 20.09 16.44 -21.79
C GLY A 435 21.36 15.91 -22.45
N LEU A 436 21.31 15.77 -23.77
CA LEU A 436 22.40 15.30 -24.62
C LEU A 436 22.67 16.31 -25.74
N HIS A 437 22.50 17.61 -25.47
CA HIS A 437 22.73 18.65 -26.47
C HIS A 437 24.20 18.65 -26.93
N ASP A 438 24.44 18.59 -28.24
CA ASP A 438 25.79 18.69 -28.83
C ASP A 438 26.80 17.72 -28.18
N CYS A 439 26.37 16.46 -28.07
CA CYS A 439 27.16 15.40 -27.46
C CYS A 439 27.85 14.49 -28.48
N GLY A 440 27.41 14.49 -29.74
CA GLY A 440 27.89 13.59 -30.79
C GLY A 440 27.15 12.25 -30.84
N VAL A 441 25.89 12.21 -30.39
CA VAL A 441 25.07 11.00 -30.39
C VAL A 441 24.75 10.59 -31.84
N THR A 442 25.18 9.39 -32.24
CA THR A 442 24.92 8.81 -33.57
C THR A 442 23.75 7.82 -33.55
N THR A 443 23.59 7.09 -32.45
CA THR A 443 22.49 6.15 -32.18
C THR A 443 22.05 6.28 -30.73
N LEU A 444 20.77 6.03 -30.48
CA LEU A 444 20.22 5.90 -29.13
C LEU A 444 20.07 4.41 -28.79
N PRO A 445 20.53 3.93 -27.62
CA PRO A 445 20.43 2.52 -27.27
C PRO A 445 18.98 2.10 -26.99
N GLU A 446 18.65 0.84 -27.27
CA GLU A 446 17.32 0.25 -26.97
C GLU A 446 17.00 0.29 -25.46
N SER A 447 18.04 0.28 -24.63
CA SER A 447 17.96 0.36 -23.17
C SER A 447 17.34 1.69 -22.69
N ILE A 448 17.32 2.74 -23.51
CA ILE A 448 16.68 4.03 -23.18
C ILE A 448 15.23 3.82 -22.72
N SER A 449 14.56 2.81 -23.28
CA SER A 449 13.19 2.43 -22.95
C SER A 449 12.99 1.97 -21.50
N ASN A 450 14.05 1.71 -20.74
CA ASN A 450 14.00 1.40 -19.31
C ASN A 450 13.71 2.63 -18.44
N LEU A 451 13.85 3.84 -18.98
CA LEU A 451 13.59 5.09 -18.25
C LEU A 451 12.08 5.44 -18.28
N LYS A 452 11.26 4.61 -17.63
CA LYS A 452 9.78 4.69 -17.71
C LYS A 452 9.19 6.02 -17.23
N SER A 453 9.90 6.73 -16.34
CA SER A 453 9.50 8.02 -15.79
C SER A 453 10.05 9.22 -16.57
N LEU A 454 10.79 9.00 -17.65
CA LEU A 454 11.40 10.09 -18.42
C LEU A 454 10.30 10.98 -19.03
N THR A 455 10.31 12.26 -18.68
CA THR A 455 9.35 13.28 -19.13
C THR A 455 9.94 14.20 -20.18
N TYR A 456 11.26 14.38 -20.23
CA TYR A 456 11.94 15.21 -21.22
C TYR A 456 13.23 14.57 -21.73
N LEU A 457 13.37 14.50 -23.05
CA LEU A 457 14.58 14.02 -23.73
C LEU A 457 15.05 15.06 -24.75
N ASN A 458 16.22 15.64 -24.49
CA ASN A 458 16.85 16.61 -25.39
C ASN A 458 18.07 16.00 -26.10
N LEU A 459 17.91 15.71 -27.38
CA LEU A 459 18.92 15.19 -28.30
C LEU A 459 19.29 16.22 -29.38
N LYS A 460 19.10 17.51 -29.09
CA LYS A 460 19.37 18.59 -30.04
C LYS A 460 20.86 18.64 -30.45
N ASP A 461 21.12 19.01 -31.71
CA ASP A 461 22.46 19.23 -32.26
C ASP A 461 23.31 17.93 -32.19
N ASN A 462 22.81 16.82 -32.72
CA ASN A 462 23.50 15.52 -32.75
C ASN A 462 23.53 14.94 -34.18
N GLN A 463 23.85 13.65 -34.32
CA GLN A 463 24.07 12.98 -35.60
C GLN A 463 23.15 11.77 -35.78
N LEU A 464 21.98 11.75 -35.11
CA LEU A 464 21.02 10.65 -35.21
C LEU A 464 20.47 10.53 -36.63
N MET A 465 20.55 9.33 -37.20
CA MET A 465 19.94 9.01 -38.49
C MET A 465 18.56 8.35 -38.36
N THR A 466 18.34 7.65 -37.24
CA THR A 466 17.07 6.99 -36.89
C THR A 466 16.82 7.06 -35.38
N LEU A 467 15.62 6.69 -34.96
CA LEU A 467 15.29 6.40 -33.56
C LEU A 467 14.97 4.90 -33.41
N PRO A 468 15.31 4.28 -32.27
CA PRO A 468 14.90 2.91 -31.98
C PRO A 468 13.37 2.82 -31.81
N GLU A 469 12.77 1.71 -32.19
CA GLU A 469 11.32 1.45 -32.02
C GLU A 469 10.92 1.44 -30.54
N SER A 470 11.86 1.09 -29.64
CA SER A 470 11.61 1.10 -28.19
C SER A 470 11.42 2.50 -27.59
N ILE A 471 11.68 3.58 -28.33
CA ILE A 471 11.38 4.96 -27.87
C ILE A 471 9.92 5.08 -27.44
N SER A 472 9.02 4.34 -28.10
CA SER A 472 7.59 4.26 -27.83
C SER A 472 7.20 3.76 -26.44
N ASN A 473 8.15 3.16 -25.71
CA ASN A 473 7.95 2.67 -24.35
C ASN A 473 8.11 3.77 -23.28
N LEU A 474 8.56 4.97 -23.66
CA LEU A 474 8.68 6.13 -22.77
C LEU A 474 7.30 6.79 -22.59
N LYS A 475 6.38 6.09 -21.94
CA LYS A 475 4.96 6.51 -21.83
C LYS A 475 4.76 7.84 -21.11
N SER A 476 5.70 8.22 -20.25
CA SER A 476 5.66 9.49 -19.50
C SER A 476 6.26 10.68 -20.27
N LEU A 477 6.80 10.46 -21.47
CA LEU A 477 7.52 11.49 -22.21
C LEU A 477 6.56 12.59 -22.67
N THR A 478 6.84 13.82 -22.24
CA THR A 478 6.03 15.01 -22.56
C THR A 478 6.73 15.94 -23.54
N GLY A 479 8.06 15.92 -23.58
CA GLY A 479 8.86 16.70 -24.54
C GLY A 479 9.99 15.87 -25.15
N LEU A 480 10.09 15.92 -26.47
CA LEU A 480 11.17 15.30 -27.24
C LEU A 480 11.77 16.32 -28.20
N SER A 481 13.06 16.59 -28.05
CA SER A 481 13.81 17.50 -28.93
C SER A 481 14.86 16.72 -29.72
N LEU A 482 14.72 16.73 -31.03
CA LEU A 482 15.56 16.07 -32.04
C LEU A 482 16.09 17.08 -33.06
N VAL A 483 16.02 18.37 -32.72
CA VAL A 483 16.39 19.48 -33.62
C VAL A 483 17.85 19.34 -34.04
N ASN A 484 18.15 19.62 -35.32
CA ASN A 484 19.50 19.55 -35.89
C ASN A 484 20.13 18.16 -35.70
N ASN A 485 19.55 17.18 -36.38
CA ASN A 485 20.05 15.80 -36.50
C ASN A 485 20.07 15.41 -37.98
N GLN A 486 20.20 14.12 -38.28
CA GLN A 486 20.24 13.58 -39.64
C GLN A 486 19.08 12.63 -39.92
N LEU A 487 17.97 12.75 -39.21
CA LEU A 487 16.83 11.85 -39.31
C LEU A 487 16.23 11.90 -40.71
N THR A 488 16.11 10.74 -41.36
CA THR A 488 15.45 10.59 -42.66
C THR A 488 14.00 10.11 -42.52
N THR A 489 13.69 9.42 -41.42
CA THR A 489 12.35 8.96 -41.05
C THR A 489 12.14 9.07 -39.54
N LEU A 490 10.88 9.02 -39.12
CA LEU A 490 10.49 8.71 -37.74
C LEU A 490 9.90 7.29 -37.71
N PRO A 491 10.13 6.51 -36.64
CA PRO A 491 9.56 5.17 -36.51
C PRO A 491 8.03 5.23 -36.39
N GLU A 492 7.31 4.21 -36.88
CA GLU A 492 5.85 4.13 -36.73
C GLU A 492 5.42 4.03 -35.25
N SER A 493 6.29 3.52 -34.38
CA SER A 493 5.97 3.48 -32.95
C SER A 493 5.98 4.85 -32.27
N ILE A 494 6.41 5.93 -32.93
CA ILE A 494 6.39 7.29 -32.36
C ILE A 494 4.98 7.68 -31.91
N GLY A 495 3.94 7.23 -32.63
CA GLY A 495 2.54 7.49 -32.32
C GLY A 495 2.05 6.90 -30.99
N ASN A 496 2.84 6.04 -30.34
CA ASN A 496 2.49 5.43 -29.06
C ASN A 496 2.91 6.28 -27.84
N LEU A 497 3.51 7.45 -28.06
CA LEU A 497 3.89 8.42 -27.03
C LEU A 497 2.71 9.32 -26.65
N ASN A 498 1.65 8.71 -26.09
CA ASN A 498 0.35 9.37 -25.89
C ASN A 498 0.40 10.60 -24.95
N SER A 499 1.42 10.72 -24.10
CA SER A 499 1.63 11.86 -23.20
C SER A 499 2.47 12.99 -23.82
N LEU A 500 2.97 12.83 -25.04
CA LEU A 500 3.85 13.79 -25.69
C LEU A 500 3.08 15.07 -26.02
N LYS A 501 3.57 16.20 -25.50
CA LYS A 501 3.00 17.54 -25.71
C LYS A 501 3.84 18.36 -26.68
N THR A 502 5.15 18.15 -26.70
CA THR A 502 6.08 18.89 -27.54
C THR A 502 6.99 17.94 -28.30
N LEU A 503 6.96 18.01 -29.63
CA LEU A 503 7.85 17.28 -30.52
C LEU A 503 8.57 18.27 -31.44
N LEU A 504 9.89 18.40 -31.27
CA LEU A 504 10.73 19.29 -32.06
C LEU A 504 11.68 18.47 -32.93
N VAL A 505 11.48 18.47 -34.23
CA VAL A 505 12.25 17.66 -35.21
C VAL A 505 12.76 18.54 -36.37
N GLY A 506 12.95 19.84 -36.11
CA GLY A 506 13.44 20.77 -37.12
C GLY A 506 14.91 20.53 -37.51
N SER A 507 15.34 21.04 -38.66
CA SER A 507 16.70 20.86 -39.22
C SER A 507 17.09 19.39 -39.28
N ASN A 508 16.30 18.60 -40.01
CA ASN A 508 16.55 17.18 -40.27
C ASN A 508 16.42 16.90 -41.78
N LYS A 509 16.35 15.62 -42.17
CA LYS A 509 16.26 15.20 -43.57
C LYS A 509 14.95 14.44 -43.84
N LEU A 510 13.91 14.68 -43.05
CA LEU A 510 12.63 13.97 -43.18
C LEU A 510 11.97 14.29 -44.52
N MET A 511 11.58 13.24 -45.25
CA MET A 511 10.84 13.37 -46.51
C MET A 511 9.34 13.13 -46.34
N THR A 512 8.97 12.32 -45.36
CA THR A 512 7.58 12.01 -44.99
C THR A 512 7.46 11.90 -43.47
N LEU A 513 6.23 11.89 -42.98
CA LEU A 513 5.90 11.52 -41.60
C LEU A 513 5.16 10.17 -41.60
N PRO A 514 5.33 9.34 -40.56
CA PRO A 514 4.54 8.11 -40.41
C PRO A 514 3.06 8.43 -40.14
N GLU A 515 2.14 7.55 -40.55
CA GLU A 515 0.69 7.74 -40.33
C GLU A 515 0.31 7.70 -38.84
N SER A 516 1.12 6.99 -38.04
CA SER A 516 0.99 6.98 -36.58
C SER A 516 1.19 8.34 -35.91
N ILE A 517 1.74 9.36 -36.60
CA ILE A 517 1.91 10.70 -36.01
C ILE A 517 0.59 11.26 -35.49
N GLY A 518 -0.52 10.94 -36.16
CA GLY A 518 -1.87 11.34 -35.75
C GLY A 518 -2.36 10.74 -34.44
N ASN A 519 -1.67 9.74 -33.89
CA ASN A 519 -2.05 9.10 -32.63
C ASN A 519 -1.55 9.87 -31.39
N LEU A 520 -0.70 10.89 -31.58
CA LEU A 520 -0.18 11.75 -30.50
C LEU A 520 -1.26 12.72 -29.98
N SER A 521 -2.30 12.19 -29.35
CA SER A 521 -3.51 12.93 -28.96
C SER A 521 -3.28 14.11 -28.00
N SER A 522 -2.19 14.07 -27.22
CA SER A 522 -1.79 15.15 -26.31
C SER A 522 -0.88 16.21 -26.94
N LEU A 523 -0.51 16.08 -28.21
CA LEU A 523 0.49 16.95 -28.83
C LEU A 523 -0.04 18.37 -29.01
N GLN A 524 0.71 19.34 -28.51
CA GLN A 524 0.39 20.77 -28.54
C GLN A 524 1.34 21.54 -29.45
N THR A 525 2.60 21.12 -29.54
CA THR A 525 3.61 21.75 -30.40
C THR A 525 4.30 20.71 -31.26
N LEU A 526 4.20 20.87 -32.58
CA LEU A 526 4.93 20.10 -33.57
C LEU A 526 5.77 21.05 -34.43
N SER A 527 7.09 20.94 -34.33
CA SER A 527 8.03 21.71 -35.13
C SER A 527 8.81 20.81 -36.07
N LEU A 528 8.63 21.03 -37.37
CA LEU A 528 9.20 20.28 -38.48
C LEU A 528 9.94 21.19 -39.47
N ASN A 529 10.29 22.42 -39.04
CA ASN A 529 11.01 23.38 -39.88
C ASN A 529 12.29 22.81 -40.47
N ASP A 530 12.70 23.26 -41.64
CA ASP A 530 13.99 22.89 -42.25
C ASP A 530 14.12 21.36 -42.40
N ASN A 531 13.19 20.79 -43.15
CA ASN A 531 13.15 19.38 -43.54
C ASN A 531 12.93 19.28 -45.06
N LYS A 532 12.62 18.09 -45.57
CA LYS A 532 12.38 17.85 -46.99
C LYS A 532 10.98 17.30 -47.23
N LEU A 533 10.02 17.64 -46.37
CA LEU A 533 8.65 17.14 -46.46
C LEU A 533 8.00 17.65 -47.74
N THR A 534 7.47 16.72 -48.55
CA THR A 534 6.73 17.05 -49.77
C THR A 534 5.21 17.00 -49.56
N THR A 535 4.76 16.20 -48.59
CA THR A 535 3.35 16.08 -48.17
C THR A 535 3.25 15.88 -46.67
N LEU A 536 2.04 16.04 -46.13
CA LEU A 536 1.68 15.65 -44.77
C LEU A 536 0.71 14.45 -44.84
N PRO A 537 0.80 13.47 -43.92
CA PRO A 537 -0.16 12.38 -43.85
C PRO A 537 -1.55 12.91 -43.43
N GLU A 538 -2.63 12.28 -43.89
CA GLU A 538 -3.99 12.71 -43.52
C GLU A 538 -4.25 12.60 -42.02
N SER A 539 -3.60 11.63 -41.36
CA SER A 539 -3.66 11.43 -39.92
C SER A 539 -3.19 12.63 -39.09
N ILE A 540 -2.40 13.56 -39.64
CA ILE A 540 -1.99 14.78 -38.91
C ILE A 540 -3.19 15.56 -38.38
N THR A 541 -4.34 15.45 -39.07
CA THR A 541 -5.60 16.12 -38.72
C THR A 541 -6.29 15.54 -37.48
N LYS A 542 -5.80 14.40 -36.96
CA LYS A 542 -6.25 13.79 -35.69
C LYS A 542 -5.63 14.47 -34.46
N LEU A 543 -4.63 15.33 -34.64
CA LEU A 543 -3.97 16.06 -33.56
C LEU A 543 -4.81 17.23 -33.03
N ILE A 544 -5.99 16.92 -32.48
CA ILE A 544 -7.00 17.90 -32.05
C ILE A 544 -6.52 18.87 -30.96
N SER A 545 -5.47 18.50 -30.21
CA SER A 545 -4.84 19.32 -29.17
C SER A 545 -3.75 20.26 -29.70
N LEU A 546 -3.41 20.17 -31.00
CA LEU A 546 -2.27 20.89 -31.58
C LEU A 546 -2.55 22.38 -31.63
N GLN A 547 -1.63 23.17 -31.07
CA GLN A 547 -1.70 24.62 -30.97
C GLN A 547 -0.69 25.30 -31.89
N THR A 548 0.48 24.69 -32.08
CA THR A 548 1.54 25.20 -32.94
C THR A 548 1.98 24.12 -33.92
N LEU A 549 1.86 24.40 -35.21
CA LEU A 549 2.41 23.59 -36.30
C LEU A 549 3.39 24.46 -37.10
N SER A 550 4.67 24.10 -37.04
CA SER A 550 5.73 24.82 -37.74
C SER A 550 6.34 23.93 -38.82
N LEU A 551 6.21 24.35 -40.07
CA LEU A 551 6.58 23.63 -41.29
C LEU A 551 7.41 24.52 -42.24
N ASN A 552 8.05 25.57 -41.73
CA ASN A 552 8.88 26.46 -42.55
C ASN A 552 10.00 25.67 -43.23
N ASP A 553 10.48 26.17 -44.37
CA ASP A 553 11.65 25.62 -45.05
C ASP A 553 11.48 24.12 -45.35
N ASN A 554 10.39 23.78 -46.03
CA ASN A 554 10.08 22.43 -46.51
C ASN A 554 9.74 22.49 -48.01
N LYS A 555 9.22 21.40 -48.58
CA LYS A 555 8.87 21.30 -50.00
C LYS A 555 7.40 20.96 -50.22
N LEU A 556 6.54 21.42 -49.31
CA LEU A 556 5.11 21.13 -49.36
C LEU A 556 4.49 21.83 -50.57
N THR A 557 3.82 21.07 -51.42
CA THR A 557 3.09 21.61 -52.59
C THR A 557 1.60 21.83 -52.30
N THR A 558 1.06 21.08 -51.34
CA THR A 558 -0.32 21.19 -50.85
C THR A 558 -0.40 20.92 -49.34
N LEU A 559 -1.55 21.26 -48.75
CA LEU A 559 -1.94 20.83 -47.41
C LEU A 559 -3.15 19.88 -47.52
N PRO A 560 -3.32 18.93 -46.59
CA PRO A 560 -4.55 18.14 -46.52
C PRO A 560 -5.77 19.05 -46.39
N GLU A 561 -6.84 18.80 -47.17
CA GLU A 561 -8.07 19.62 -47.08
C GLU A 561 -8.68 19.64 -45.67
N SER A 562 -8.47 18.55 -44.94
CA SER A 562 -8.94 18.35 -43.58
C SER A 562 -8.05 18.98 -42.50
N ILE A 563 -7.02 19.77 -42.85
CA ILE A 563 -6.16 20.49 -41.89
C ILE A 563 -6.99 21.39 -40.95
N THR A 564 -8.18 21.80 -41.41
CA THR A 564 -9.16 22.60 -40.65
C THR A 564 -9.78 21.88 -39.46
N LYS A 565 -9.61 20.55 -39.36
CA LYS A 565 -10.00 19.76 -38.17
C LYS A 565 -9.10 20.03 -36.96
N LEU A 566 -7.96 20.70 -37.14
CA LEU A 566 -7.09 21.13 -36.06
C LEU A 566 -7.70 22.36 -35.35
N THR A 567 -8.80 22.15 -34.64
CA THR A 567 -9.62 23.21 -34.04
C THR A 567 -8.91 24.01 -32.95
N SER A 568 -7.86 23.45 -32.34
CA SER A 568 -7.03 24.12 -31.33
C SER A 568 -5.85 24.90 -31.92
N LEU A 569 -5.64 24.85 -33.24
CA LEU A 569 -4.45 25.41 -33.88
C LEU A 569 -4.45 26.94 -33.80
N GLN A 570 -3.40 27.50 -33.23
CA GLN A 570 -3.20 28.93 -33.03
C GLN A 570 -2.13 29.50 -33.95
N ILE A 571 -1.09 28.71 -34.25
CA ILE A 571 0.04 29.14 -35.05
C ILE A 571 0.29 28.10 -36.14
N LEU A 572 0.22 28.55 -37.39
CA LEU A 572 0.58 27.76 -38.57
C LEU A 572 1.66 28.50 -39.36
N TYR A 573 2.88 27.95 -39.37
CA TYR A 573 4.00 28.50 -40.11
C TYR A 573 4.35 27.60 -41.30
N LEU A 574 4.28 28.15 -42.51
CA LEU A 574 4.51 27.48 -43.80
C LEU A 574 5.44 28.28 -44.70
N ARG A 575 6.26 29.19 -44.14
CA ARG A 575 7.19 30.02 -44.90
C ARG A 575 8.14 29.15 -45.73
N ASN A 576 8.52 29.61 -46.92
CA ASN A 576 9.53 28.94 -47.76
C ASN A 576 9.15 27.48 -48.04
N ASN A 577 7.99 27.31 -48.68
CA ASN A 577 7.48 26.04 -49.20
C ASN A 577 7.12 26.22 -50.68
N GLU A 578 6.56 25.19 -51.30
CA GLU A 578 6.20 25.19 -52.72
C GLU A 578 4.67 25.22 -52.91
N LEU A 579 3.91 25.75 -51.93
CA LEU A 579 2.45 25.70 -51.93
C LEU A 579 1.88 26.49 -53.10
N ILE A 580 1.04 25.84 -53.91
CA ILE A 580 0.39 26.45 -55.08
C ILE A 580 -1.01 26.98 -54.72
N THR A 581 -1.68 26.30 -53.78
CA THR A 581 -3.01 26.66 -53.27
C THR A 581 -3.08 26.39 -51.77
N LEU A 582 -4.11 26.96 -51.13
CA LEU A 582 -4.52 26.61 -49.78
C LEU A 582 -5.86 25.87 -49.82
N PRO A 583 -6.18 25.02 -48.83
CA PRO A 583 -7.50 24.43 -48.72
C PRO A 583 -8.61 25.49 -48.73
N GLU A 584 -9.68 25.27 -49.51
CA GLU A 584 -10.83 26.19 -49.59
C GLU A 584 -11.45 26.51 -48.23
N SER A 585 -11.31 25.58 -47.27
CA SER A 585 -11.83 25.71 -45.92
C SER A 585 -10.85 26.34 -44.91
N ILE A 586 -9.67 26.82 -45.31
CA ILE A 586 -8.63 27.33 -44.38
C ILE A 586 -9.15 28.38 -43.38
N GLY A 587 -10.15 29.16 -43.79
CA GLY A 587 -10.86 30.12 -42.93
C GLY A 587 -11.60 29.53 -41.73
N ASN A 588 -11.80 28.22 -41.69
CA ASN A 588 -12.49 27.52 -40.60
C ASN A 588 -11.59 27.23 -39.40
N LEU A 589 -10.30 27.58 -39.44
CA LEU A 589 -9.39 27.49 -38.29
C LEU A 589 -9.70 28.60 -37.26
N LYS A 590 -10.76 28.39 -36.47
CA LYS A 590 -11.33 29.40 -35.56
C LYS A 590 -10.38 29.89 -34.46
N SER A 591 -9.41 29.07 -34.06
CA SER A 591 -8.45 29.40 -32.99
C SER A 591 -7.17 30.03 -33.52
N LEU A 592 -7.02 30.17 -34.84
CA LEU A 592 -5.79 30.64 -35.46
C LEU A 592 -5.54 32.10 -35.09
N LYS A 593 -4.29 32.42 -34.81
CA LYS A 593 -3.79 33.77 -34.48
C LYS A 593 -2.71 34.20 -35.43
N THR A 594 -1.97 33.26 -36.00
CA THR A 594 -0.88 33.52 -36.92
C THR A 594 -0.84 32.50 -38.04
N LEU A 595 -0.76 33.00 -39.28
CA LEU A 595 -0.60 32.23 -40.50
C LEU A 595 0.58 32.79 -41.29
N GLY A 596 1.68 32.04 -41.35
CA GLY A 596 2.86 32.40 -42.14
C GLY A 596 2.90 31.64 -43.47
N LEU A 597 2.92 32.36 -44.58
CA LEU A 597 2.85 31.88 -45.97
C LEU A 597 3.89 32.54 -46.89
N ILE A 598 4.70 33.46 -46.37
CA ILE A 598 5.79 34.13 -47.10
C ILE A 598 6.64 33.11 -47.87
N ASP A 599 7.14 33.48 -49.05
CA ASP A 599 8.01 32.64 -49.88
C ASP A 599 7.32 31.31 -50.29
N ASN A 600 6.11 31.38 -50.84
CA ASN A 600 5.39 30.25 -51.47
C ASN A 600 5.03 30.56 -52.94
N ASN A 601 4.46 29.60 -53.65
CA ASN A 601 4.03 29.71 -55.05
C ASN A 601 2.52 29.98 -55.20
N LEU A 602 1.91 30.64 -54.22
CA LEU A 602 0.47 30.89 -54.19
C LEU A 602 0.08 31.87 -55.30
N THR A 603 -0.80 31.43 -56.20
CA THR A 603 -1.33 32.28 -57.28
C THR A 603 -2.66 32.92 -56.93
N THR A 604 -3.43 32.26 -56.07
CA THR A 604 -4.72 32.73 -55.55
C THR A 604 -4.84 32.37 -54.06
N LEU A 605 -5.73 33.08 -53.37
CA LEU A 605 -6.12 32.78 -51.99
C LEU A 605 -7.60 32.40 -51.97
N PRO A 606 -7.99 31.37 -51.19
CA PRO A 606 -9.40 30.95 -51.09
C PRO A 606 -10.25 32.04 -50.44
N GLU A 607 -11.54 32.11 -50.79
CA GLU A 607 -12.42 33.16 -50.25
C GLU A 607 -12.54 33.12 -48.73
N SER A 608 -12.42 31.93 -48.13
CA SER A 608 -12.49 31.73 -46.69
C SER A 608 -11.36 32.44 -45.93
N ILE A 609 -10.25 32.82 -46.58
CA ILE A 609 -9.15 33.54 -45.92
C ILE A 609 -9.59 34.88 -45.32
N LYS A 610 -10.61 35.53 -45.93
CA LYS A 610 -11.21 36.77 -45.43
C LYS A 610 -11.84 36.61 -44.05
N ILE A 611 -12.23 35.37 -43.68
CA ILE A 611 -12.74 35.04 -42.35
C ILE A 611 -11.64 35.21 -41.29
N LEU A 612 -10.41 34.78 -41.61
CA LEU A 612 -9.24 34.92 -40.74
C LEU A 612 -8.83 36.38 -40.59
N GLU A 613 -8.78 37.13 -41.69
CA GLU A 613 -8.48 38.58 -41.67
C GLU A 613 -9.45 39.34 -40.76
N ARG A 614 -10.75 39.09 -40.90
CA ARG A 614 -11.80 39.70 -40.05
C ARG A 614 -11.71 39.29 -38.59
N SER A 615 -11.17 38.10 -38.32
CA SER A 615 -10.98 37.58 -36.96
C SER A 615 -9.69 38.08 -36.30
N GLY A 616 -8.92 38.95 -36.97
CA GLY A 616 -7.70 39.54 -36.42
C GLY A 616 -6.48 38.62 -36.50
N VAL A 617 -6.49 37.61 -37.37
CA VAL A 617 -5.35 36.71 -37.58
C VAL A 617 -4.21 37.49 -38.26
N HIS A 618 -2.99 37.35 -37.74
CA HIS A 618 -1.80 37.87 -38.40
C HIS A 618 -1.41 36.96 -39.56
N ILE A 619 -1.71 37.40 -40.78
CA ILE A 619 -1.41 36.69 -42.02
C ILE A 619 -0.20 37.33 -42.68
N TYR A 620 0.85 36.53 -42.89
CA TYR A 620 2.06 36.92 -43.59
C TYR A 620 2.10 36.17 -44.92
N ILE A 621 1.76 36.80 -46.04
CA ILE A 621 1.74 36.18 -47.38
C ILE A 621 2.80 36.80 -48.27
#